data_AF-A0A378U572-F1
#
_entry.id   AF-A0A378U572-F1
#
_cell.length_a   1.000
_cell.length_b   1.000
_cell.length_c   1.000
_cell.angle_alpha   90.00
_cell.angle_beta   90.00
_cell.angle_gamma   90.00
#
_symmetry.space_group_name_H-M   'P 1'
#
loop_
_entity.id
_entity.type
_entity.pdbx_description
1 polymer ?
#
loop_
_entity_poly.entity_id
_entity_poly.type
_entity_poly.pdbx_seq_one_letter_code
_entity_poly.pdbx_strand_id
1 'polypeptide(L)' 'MWTTVDLLFSGKLQKFPNLQISLAEGGIGWVPYILERSDYVWERHRYYQNIDFDTPPSDLFKKHFWGCFHRR' A
#
# COMPACT_ATOMS: atom_id res chain seq x y z
N MET A 1 10.74 -2.57 0.17
CA MET A 1 10.04 -1.45 -0.51
C MET A 1 9.18 -1.94 -1.67
N TRP A 2 9.74 -2.68 -2.64
CA TRP A 2 8.96 -3.39 -3.68
C TRP A 2 7.90 -4.34 -3.11
N THR A 3 8.20 -5.02 -2.00
CA THR A 3 7.27 -5.89 -1.27
C THR A 3 6.01 -5.17 -0.79
N THR A 4 6.10 -3.88 -0.43
CA THR A 4 4.94 -3.09 0.01
C THR A 4 3.96 -2.89 -1.14
N VAL A 5 4.50 -2.58 -2.33
CA VAL A 5 3.71 -2.39 -3.57
C VAL A 5 3.08 -3.71 -4.00
N ASP A 6 3.84 -4.81 -3.95
CA ASP A 6 3.33 -6.15 -4.24
C ASP A 6 2.17 -6.53 -3.31
N LEU A 7 2.32 -6.29 -2.00
CA LEU A 7 1.25 -6.55 -1.01
C LEU A 7 0.01 -5.67 -1.23
N LEU A 8 0.19 -4.41 -1.65
CA LEU A 8 -0.92 -3.50 -2.00
C LEU A 8 -1.70 -4.00 -3.21
N PHE A 9 -1.02 -4.46 -4.26
CA PHE A 9 -1.66 -4.95 -5.49
C PHE A 9 -2.09 -6.42 -5.43
N SER A 10 -1.61 -7.20 -4.45
CA SER A 10 -1.95 -8.62 -4.29
C SER A 10 -3.43 -8.88 -3.93
N GLY A 11 -4.19 -7.85 -3.53
CA GLY A 11 -5.61 -7.97 -3.14
C GLY A 11 -5.85 -8.72 -1.82
N LYS A 12 -4.79 -9.25 -1.19
CA LYS A 12 -4.89 -9.98 0.09
C LYS A 12 -5.22 -9.07 1.26
N LEU A 13 -4.83 -7.80 1.23
CA LEU A 13 -5.15 -6.83 2.29
C LEU A 13 -6.67 -6.67 2.48
N GLN A 14 -7.44 -6.78 1.39
CA GLN A 14 -8.91 -6.72 1.46
C GLN A 14 -9.52 -7.98 2.08
N LYS A 15 -8.95 -9.15 1.82
CA LYS A 15 -9.38 -10.42 2.43
C LYS A 15 -9.08 -10.49 3.93
N PHE A 16 -8.07 -9.76 4.41
CA PHE A 16 -7.64 -9.78 5.80
C PHE A 16 -7.69 -8.37 6.41
N PRO A 17 -8.88 -7.87 6.79
CA PRO A 17 -9.08 -6.50 7.28
C PRO A 17 -8.30 -6.18 8.57
N ASN A 18 -7.90 -7.20 9.34
CA ASN A 18 -7.15 -7.03 10.60
C ASN A 18 -5.63 -7.23 10.46
N LEU A 19 -5.10 -7.45 9.25
CA LEU A 19 -3.67 -7.68 9.07
C LEU A 19 -2.88 -6.37 9.24
N GLN A 20 -1.90 -6.33 10.14
CA GLN A 20 -1.01 -5.18 10.30
C GLN A 20 0.41 -5.53 9.88
N ILE A 21 1.02 -4.67 9.07
CA ILE A 21 2.37 -4.83 8.55
C ILE A 21 3.22 -3.66 9.06
N SER A 22 4.29 -3.99 9.79
CA SER A 22 5.25 -3.00 10.25
C SER A 22 6.51 -3.02 9.39
N LEU A 23 6.85 -1.87 8.82
CA LEU A 23 8.08 -1.66 8.06
C LEU A 23 9.17 -1.15 9.02
N ALA A 24 9.98 -2.07 9.52
CA ALA A 24 11.15 -1.76 10.33
C ALA A 24 12.32 -1.30 9.44
N GLU A 25 13.01 -0.23 9.85
CA GLU A 25 14.27 0.28 9.26
C GLU A 25 14.23 0.74 7.78
N GLY A 26 13.05 0.81 7.16
CA GLY A 26 12.91 1.20 5.75
C GLY A 26 12.89 2.71 5.48
N GLY A 27 12.83 3.56 6.52
CA GLY A 27 12.55 4.99 6.37
C GLY A 27 11.16 5.28 5.79
N ILE A 28 10.62 6.47 6.05
CA ILE A 28 9.26 6.86 5.60
C ILE A 28 9.26 7.81 4.40
N GLY A 29 10.43 8.30 3.96
CA GLY A 29 10.51 9.35 2.94
C GLY A 29 9.98 8.95 1.57
N TRP A 30 9.95 7.66 1.26
CA TRP A 30 9.45 7.15 -0.01
C TRP A 30 7.97 6.77 -0.02
N VAL A 31 7.35 6.68 1.16
CA VAL A 31 5.94 6.31 1.32
C VAL A 31 5.02 7.24 0.52
N PRO A 32 5.08 8.58 0.64
CA PRO A 32 4.17 9.46 -0.10
C PRO A 32 4.32 9.29 -1.62
N TYR A 33 5.55 9.14 -2.11
CA TYR A 33 5.82 8.95 -3.54
C TYR A 33 5.22 7.65 -4.07
N ILE A 34 5.38 6.53 -3.35
CA ILE A 34 4.81 5.24 -3.76
C ILE A 34 3.28 5.26 -3.70
N LEU A 35 2.70 5.96 -2.72
CA LEU A 35 1.25 6.06 -2.58
C LEU A 35 0.62 6.80 -3.76
N GLU A 36 1.11 7.99 -4.11
CA GLU A 36 0.62 8.74 -5.28
C GLU A 36 0.73 7.91 -6.56
N ARG A 37 1.89 7.27 -6.76
CA ARG A 37 2.12 6.46 -7.95
C ARG A 37 1.18 5.24 -8.01
N SER A 38 0.93 4.59 -6.88
CA SER A 38 0.06 3.42 -6.81
C SER A 38 -1.41 3.80 -7.05
N ASP A 39 -1.84 4.95 -6.52
CA ASP A 39 -3.19 5.50 -6.71
C ASP A 39 -3.45 5.83 -8.19
N TYR A 40 -2.47 6.46 -8.85
CA TYR A 40 -2.53 6.77 -10.29
C TYR A 40 -2.57 5.52 -11.18
N VAL A 41 -1.79 4.48 -10.83
CA VAL A 41 -1.82 3.20 -11.56
C VAL A 41 -3.16 2.50 -11.34
N TRP A 42 -3.68 2.52 -10.11
CA TRP A 42 -4.98 1.94 -9.77
C TRP A 42 -6.12 2.64 -10.53
N GLU A 43 -6.16 3.97 -10.59
CA GLU A 43 -7.20 4.71 -11.33
C GLU A 43 -7.27 4.30 -12.81
N ARG A 44 -6.10 4.04 -13.42
CA ARG A 44 -5.99 3.67 -14.85
C ARG A 44 -6.20 2.19 -15.12
N HIS A 45 -5.77 1.32 -14.21
CA HIS A 45 -5.75 -0.13 -14.41
C HIS A 45 -6.82 -0.88 -13.64
N ARG A 46 -7.66 -0.20 -12.83
CA ARG A 46 -8.81 -0.80 -12.12
C ARG A 46 -9.69 -1.65 -13.04
N TYR A 47 -9.88 -1.25 -14.29
CA TYR A 47 -10.73 -1.98 -15.25
C TYR A 47 -10.05 -3.18 -15.92
N TYR A 48 -8.73 -3.29 -15.85
CA TYR A 48 -7.93 -4.30 -16.55
C TYR A 48 -7.43 -5.43 -15.64
N GLN A 49 -7.54 -5.26 -14.32
CA GLN A 49 -7.08 -6.23 -13.34
C GLN A 49 -8.26 -6.63 -12.45
N ASN A 50 -8.29 -7.90 -12.00
CA ASN A 50 -9.24 -8.38 -11.01
C ASN A 50 -8.82 -7.90 -9.60
N ILE A 51 -8.63 -6.59 -9.48
CA ILE A 51 -8.34 -5.89 -8.24
C ILE A 51 -9.61 -5.16 -7.83
N ASP A 52 -9.80 -5.02 -6.52
CA ASP A 52 -10.99 -4.37 -5.98
C ASP A 52 -11.12 -2.91 -6.45
N PHE A 53 -12.34 -2.57 -6.87
CA PHE A 53 -12.70 -1.30 -7.50
C PHE A 53 -13.06 -0.19 -6.51
N ASP A 54 -13.30 -0.54 -5.25
CA ASP A 54 -13.94 0.35 -4.28
C ASP A 54 -12.93 1.05 -3.36
N THR A 55 -11.84 0.37 -2.98
CA THR A 55 -10.87 0.91 -2.02
C THR A 55 -9.56 1.32 -2.69
N PRO A 56 -9.21 2.62 -2.66
CA PRO A 56 -7.93 3.07 -3.20
C PRO A 56 -6.75 2.50 -2.38
N PRO A 57 -5.61 2.23 -3.02
CA PRO A 57 -4.43 1.66 -2.34
C PRO A 57 -3.88 2.58 -1.25
N SER A 58 -4.14 3.88 -1.34
CA SER A 58 -3.80 4.88 -0.33
C SER A 58 -4.58 4.68 0.99
N ASP A 59 -5.84 4.24 0.92
CA ASP A 59 -6.66 3.96 2.10
C ASP A 59 -6.26 2.61 2.74
N LEU A 60 -5.98 1.59 1.90
CA LEU A 60 -5.45 0.31 2.37
C LEU A 60 -4.10 0.49 3.08
N PHE A 61 -3.22 1.34 2.53
CA PHE A 61 -1.94 1.57 3.18
C PHE A 61 -2.09 2.19 4.57
N LYS A 62 -2.99 3.17 4.73
CA LYS A 62 -3.26 3.82 6.02
C LYS A 62 -3.82 2.85 7.07
N LYS A 63 -4.61 1.86 6.65
CA LYS A 63 -5.22 0.87 7.55
C LYS A 63 -4.24 -0.22 7.97
N HIS A 64 -3.37 -0.66 7.05
CA HIS A 64 -2.58 -1.87 7.24
C HIS A 64 -1.09 -1.64 7.51
N PHE A 65 -0.52 -0.47 7.17
CA PHE A 65 0.92 -0.25 7.26
C PHE A 65 1.33 0.71 8.37
N TRP A 66 2.35 0.31 9.11
CA TRP A 66 3.05 1.13 10.09
C TRP A 66 4.50 1.32 9.66
N GLY A 67 4.98 2.56 9.67
CA GLY A 67 6.36 2.89 9.32
C GLY A 67 7.20 3.16 10.56
N CYS A 68 8.40 2.60 10.63
CA CYS A 68 9.40 2.96 11.63
C CYS A 68 10.23 4.15 11.16
N PHE A 69 10.37 5.18 12.00
CA PHE A 69 11.26 6.32 11.78
C PHE A 69 12.27 6.41 12.92
N HIS A 70 13.53 6.13 12.63
CA HIS A 70 14.61 6.25 13.62
C HIS A 70 15.15 7.67 13.57
N ARG A 71 14.86 8.45 14.63
CA ARG A 71 15.47 9.75 14.84
C ARG A 71 16.78 9.53 15.61
N ARG A 72 17.91 9.63 14.91
CA ARG A 72 19.21 9.85 15.56
C ARG A 72 19.37 11.31 15.95
#